data_AF-A0AA95L9V1-F1
#
_entry.id   AF-A0AA95L9V1-F1
#
_cell.length_a   1.000
_cell.length_b   1.000
_cell.length_c   1.000
_cell.angle_alpha   90.00
_cell.angle_beta   90.00
_cell.angle_gamma   90.00
#
_symmetry.space_group_name_H-M   'P 1'
#
loop_
_entity.id
_entity.type
_entity.pdbx_description
1 polymer ?
#
loop_
_entity_poly.entity_id
_entity_poly.type
_entity_poly.pdbx_seq_one_letter_code
_entity_poly.pdbx_strand_id
1 'polypeptide(L)'
;MGLYINNGKHPTVYKSKKKINEPNQKFVRRDYLSEVIDEQHQANVSLINAISEMKHQFLNQEVVQANNWDKIENQLKEIRRSNQKHIQYEEVIMDLLKTQEELQKQLSEKISKQEEFQTGVLVRLDQQEALTEKISRQLNHIRSILFERTNYLAEKIDEGYKITSSYVYNLMTGSDQPITFYLMNNKKGEKQK
;
A
#
# COMPACT_ATOMS: atom_id res chain seq x y z
N MET A 1 -89.66 -7.50 -51.68
CA MET A 1 -90.26 -8.85 -51.57
C MET A 1 -91.69 -8.69 -51.06
N GLY A 2 -92.68 -9.15 -51.82
CA GLY A 2 -94.10 -8.96 -51.51
C GLY A 2 -94.60 -10.00 -50.51
N LEU A 3 -95.19 -9.53 -49.41
CA LEU A 3 -95.89 -10.37 -48.43
C LEU A 3 -97.18 -10.93 -49.07
N TYR A 4 -97.31 -12.26 -49.09
CA TYR A 4 -98.53 -12.95 -49.51
C TYR A 4 -99.54 -12.96 -48.36
N ILE A 5 -100.72 -12.36 -48.54
CA ILE A 5 -101.77 -12.32 -47.51
C ILE A 5 -102.97 -13.15 -47.98
N ASN A 6 -103.21 -14.25 -47.26
CA ASN A 6 -104.33 -15.19 -47.44
C ASN A 6 -105.59 -14.64 -46.73
N ASN A 7 -106.60 -14.22 -47.50
CA ASN A 7 -107.79 -13.52 -46.99
C ASN A 7 -108.85 -14.51 -46.44
N GLY A 8 -108.60 -15.10 -45.26
CA GLY A 8 -109.70 -15.82 -44.59
C GLY A 8 -109.41 -16.61 -43.32
N LYS A 9 -108.17 -16.71 -42.83
CA LYS A 9 -107.83 -17.61 -41.71
C LYS A 9 -107.28 -16.97 -40.43
N HIS A 10 -107.15 -15.64 -40.35
CA HIS A 10 -106.63 -14.97 -39.14
C HIS A 10 -107.45 -13.73 -38.77
N PRO A 11 -108.47 -13.85 -37.90
CA PRO A 11 -109.33 -12.73 -37.50
C PRO A 11 -108.63 -11.70 -36.58
N THR A 12 -107.38 -11.92 -36.18
CA THR A 12 -106.61 -11.02 -35.30
C THR A 12 -105.64 -10.09 -36.04
N VAL A 13 -105.52 -10.19 -37.37
CA VAL A 13 -104.61 -9.35 -38.16
C VAL A 13 -105.38 -8.25 -38.87
N TYR A 14 -105.26 -7.02 -38.37
CA TYR A 14 -105.90 -5.84 -38.95
C TYR A 14 -104.99 -5.17 -40.01
N LYS A 15 -105.42 -5.18 -41.28
CA LYS A 15 -104.77 -4.37 -42.34
C LYS A 15 -105.29 -2.93 -42.25
N SER A 16 -104.45 -2.02 -41.75
CA SER A 16 -104.72 -0.58 -41.81
C SER A 16 -104.77 -0.12 -43.28
N LYS A 17 -105.87 0.54 -43.68
CA LYS A 17 -106.01 1.15 -45.02
C LYS A 17 -105.38 2.54 -45.11
N LYS A 18 -104.76 3.05 -44.04
CA LYS A 18 -104.06 4.34 -44.06
C LYS A 18 -102.73 4.19 -44.80
N LYS A 19 -102.49 5.07 -45.78
CA LYS A 19 -101.21 5.20 -46.48
C LYS A 19 -100.19 5.67 -45.43
N ILE A 20 -99.28 4.78 -45.01
CA ILE A 20 -98.21 5.16 -44.08
C ILE A 20 -97.25 6.04 -44.86
N ASN A 21 -97.05 7.29 -44.42
CA ASN A 21 -96.17 8.25 -45.07
C ASN A 21 -94.77 8.11 -44.46
N GLU A 22 -94.04 7.06 -44.83
CA GLU A 22 -92.67 6.85 -44.40
C GLU A 22 -91.72 7.19 -45.56
N PRO A 23 -90.83 8.19 -45.44
CA PRO A 23 -89.65 8.27 -46.28
C PRO A 23 -88.58 7.36 -45.65
N ASN A 24 -88.77 6.04 -45.68
CA ASN A 24 -87.90 5.13 -44.93
C ASN A 24 -86.56 4.80 -45.61
N GLN A 25 -86.19 5.49 -46.68
CA GLN A 25 -84.80 5.54 -47.20
C GLN A 25 -84.67 6.67 -48.23
N LYS A 26 -84.02 7.78 -47.85
CA LYS A 26 -83.35 8.60 -48.86
C LYS A 26 -82.12 7.83 -49.28
N PHE A 27 -82.18 7.12 -50.42
CA PHE A 27 -80.97 6.69 -51.09
C PHE A 27 -80.18 7.95 -51.46
N VAL A 28 -79.15 8.25 -50.69
CA VAL A 28 -78.09 9.16 -51.15
C VAL A 28 -77.33 8.36 -52.19
N ARG A 29 -77.65 8.56 -53.47
CA ARG A 29 -76.80 8.10 -54.56
C ARG A 29 -75.62 9.06 -54.61
N ARG A 30 -74.64 8.85 -53.73
CA ARG A 30 -73.31 9.43 -53.93
C ARG A 30 -72.75 8.80 -55.19
N ASP A 31 -72.29 9.64 -56.11
CA ASP A 31 -71.58 9.16 -57.28
C ASP A 31 -70.24 8.61 -56.79
N TYR A 32 -70.03 7.30 -56.97
CA TYR A 32 -68.82 6.60 -56.53
C TYR A 32 -67.55 7.27 -57.07
N LEU A 33 -67.63 7.83 -58.28
CA LEU A 33 -66.50 8.54 -58.88
C LEU A 33 -66.17 9.83 -58.12
N SER A 34 -67.17 10.56 -57.61
CA SER A 34 -66.94 11.75 -56.78
C SER A 34 -66.32 11.40 -55.43
N GLU A 35 -66.78 10.32 -54.79
CA GLU A 35 -66.22 9.83 -53.52
C GLU A 35 -64.74 9.43 -53.69
N VAL A 36 -64.41 8.72 -54.76
CA VAL A 36 -63.02 8.36 -55.10
C VAL A 36 -62.16 9.61 -55.36
N ILE A 37 -62.71 10.64 -56.04
CA ILE A 37 -61.98 11.89 -56.28
C ILE A 37 -61.74 12.64 -54.96
N ASP A 38 -62.73 12.71 -54.08
CA ASP A 38 -62.62 13.38 -52.78
C ASP A 38 -61.62 12.65 -51.87
N GLU A 39 -61.66 11.32 -51.82
CA GLU A 39 -60.69 10.50 -51.09
C GLU A 39 -59.27 10.66 -51.65
N GLN A 40 -59.11 10.67 -52.99
CA GLN A 40 -57.82 10.91 -53.62
C GLN A 40 -57.29 12.31 -53.31
N HIS A 41 -58.15 13.33 -53.30
CA HIS A 41 -57.78 14.68 -52.92
C HIS A 41 -57.33 14.75 -51.47
N GLN A 42 -58.08 14.13 -50.55
CA GLN A 42 -57.74 14.06 -49.14
C GLN A 42 -56.43 13.29 -48.90
N ALA A 43 -56.20 12.19 -49.62
CA ALA A 43 -54.97 11.44 -49.58
C ALA A 43 -53.78 12.27 -50.08
N ASN A 44 -53.94 12.99 -51.19
CA ASN A 44 -52.90 13.88 -51.74
C ASN A 44 -52.55 15.01 -50.76
N VAL A 45 -53.55 15.66 -50.15
CA VAL A 45 -53.33 16.71 -49.15
C VAL A 45 -52.60 16.14 -47.93
N SER A 46 -53.01 14.97 -47.45
CA SER A 46 -52.36 14.29 -46.31
C SER A 46 -50.92 13.92 -46.63
N LEU A 47 -50.64 13.44 -47.84
CA LEU A 47 -49.28 13.13 -48.32
C LEU A 47 -48.41 14.38 -48.41
N ILE A 48 -48.93 15.48 -48.95
CA ILE A 48 -48.19 16.75 -49.04
C ILE A 48 -47.81 17.24 -47.64
N ASN A 49 -48.74 17.18 -46.69
CA ASN A 49 -48.48 17.57 -45.30
C ASN A 49 -47.42 16.67 -44.66
N ALA A 50 -47.55 15.34 -44.81
CA ALA A 50 -46.57 14.39 -44.28
C ALA A 50 -45.16 14.59 -44.88
N ILE A 51 -45.06 14.87 -46.19
CA ILE A 51 -43.78 15.17 -46.86
C ILE A 51 -43.20 16.49 -46.34
N SER A 52 -44.04 17.50 -46.13
CA SER A 52 -43.61 18.78 -45.55
C SER A 52 -43.08 18.62 -44.13
N GLU A 53 -43.79 17.89 -43.28
CA GLU A 53 -43.35 17.56 -41.91
C GLU A 53 -42.05 16.77 -41.91
N MET A 54 -41.94 15.74 -42.77
CA MET A 54 -40.72 14.94 -42.91
C MET A 54 -39.53 15.80 -43.33
N LYS A 55 -39.73 16.73 -44.27
CA LYS A 55 -38.69 17.68 -44.69
C LYS A 55 -38.22 18.56 -43.53
N HIS A 56 -39.16 19.09 -42.73
CA HIS A 56 -38.81 19.89 -41.56
C HIS A 56 -38.04 19.08 -40.52
N GLN A 57 -38.43 17.83 -40.27
CA GLN A 57 -37.71 16.92 -39.38
C GLN A 57 -36.30 16.63 -39.89
N PHE A 58 -36.14 16.39 -41.19
CA PHE A 58 -34.84 16.13 -41.80
C PHE A 58 -33.88 17.31 -41.65
N LEU A 59 -34.34 18.53 -41.94
CA LEU A 59 -33.54 19.74 -41.77
C LEU A 59 -33.13 19.96 -40.30
N ASN A 60 -34.05 19.75 -39.37
CA ASN A 60 -33.74 19.83 -37.94
C ASN A 60 -32.72 18.76 -37.53
N GLN A 61 -32.85 17.55 -38.08
CA GLN A 61 -31.93 16.45 -37.81
C GLN A 61 -30.53 16.76 -38.35
N GLU A 62 -30.38 17.33 -39.54
CA GLU A 62 -29.08 17.73 -40.09
C GLU A 62 -28.35 18.72 -39.17
N VAL A 63 -29.06 19.73 -38.65
CA VAL A 63 -28.49 20.71 -37.71
C VAL A 63 -28.04 20.04 -36.41
N VAL A 64 -28.86 19.14 -35.86
CA VAL A 64 -28.51 18.38 -34.64
C VAL A 64 -27.31 17.47 -34.89
N GLN A 65 -27.25 16.81 -36.04
CA GLN A 65 -26.12 15.96 -36.42
C GLN A 65 -24.85 16.78 -36.56
N ALA A 66 -24.88 17.94 -37.23
CA ALA A 66 -23.73 18.83 -37.35
C ALA A 66 -23.20 19.27 -35.98
N ASN A 67 -24.08 19.64 -35.06
CA ASN A 67 -23.70 20.00 -33.68
C ASN A 67 -23.09 18.82 -32.91
N ASN A 68 -23.61 17.60 -33.13
CA ASN A 68 -23.04 16.41 -32.51
C ASN A 68 -21.65 16.08 -33.09
N TRP A 69 -21.44 16.27 -34.40
CA TRP A 69 -20.14 16.10 -35.04
C TRP A 69 -19.10 17.08 -34.50
N ASP A 70 -19.47 18.36 -34.31
CA ASP A 70 -18.57 19.35 -33.69
C ASP A 70 -18.18 18.98 -32.26
N LYS A 71 -19.14 18.48 -31.45
CA LYS A 71 -18.85 17.96 -30.10
C LYS A 71 -17.87 16.79 -30.13
N ILE A 72 -18.07 15.83 -31.03
CA ILE A 72 -17.17 14.67 -31.19
C ILE A 72 -15.78 15.15 -31.61
N GLU A 73 -15.68 16.11 -32.52
CA GLU A 73 -14.40 16.67 -32.96
C GLU A 73 -13.65 17.33 -31.79
N ASN A 74 -14.36 18.11 -30.96
CA ASN A 74 -13.79 18.75 -29.80
C ASN A 74 -13.30 17.72 -28.76
N GLN A 75 -14.10 16.69 -28.47
CA GLN A 75 -13.69 15.59 -27.58
C GLN A 75 -12.47 14.84 -28.13
N LEU A 76 -12.41 14.58 -29.44
CA LEU A 76 -11.27 13.91 -30.06
C LEU A 76 -10.00 14.75 -29.97
N LYS A 77 -10.11 16.07 -30.13
CA LYS A 77 -8.99 17.01 -29.94
C LYS A 77 -8.51 17.01 -28.49
N GLU A 78 -9.40 16.99 -27.51
CA GLU A 78 -9.05 16.91 -26.09
C GLU A 78 -8.34 15.60 -25.75
N ILE A 79 -8.88 14.46 -26.19
CA ILE A 79 -8.26 13.14 -26.00
C ILE A 79 -6.86 13.12 -26.63
N ARG A 80 -6.71 13.63 -27.85
CA ARG A 80 -5.41 13.72 -28.51
C ARG A 80 -4.40 14.55 -27.72
N ARG A 81 -4.82 15.71 -27.20
CA ARG A 81 -3.97 16.57 -26.37
C ARG A 81 -3.59 15.88 -25.06
N SER A 82 -4.54 15.19 -24.41
CA SER A 82 -4.28 14.43 -23.20
C SER A 82 -3.28 13.32 -23.46
N ASN A 83 -3.46 12.56 -24.55
CA ASN A 83 -2.58 11.46 -24.91
C ASN A 83 -1.14 11.93 -25.20
N GLN A 84 -0.97 13.07 -25.86
CA GLN A 84 0.35 13.68 -26.06
C GLN A 84 1.02 14.04 -24.73
N LYS A 85 0.28 14.56 -23.75
CA LYS A 85 0.82 14.83 -22.41
C LYS A 85 1.19 13.53 -21.69
N HIS A 86 0.38 12.48 -21.82
CA HIS A 86 0.68 11.18 -21.22
C HIS A 86 2.01 10.62 -21.74
N ILE A 87 2.25 10.66 -23.05
CA ILE A 87 3.52 10.21 -23.65
C ILE A 87 4.71 11.00 -23.06
N GLN A 88 4.58 12.33 -22.92
CA GLN A 88 5.64 13.14 -22.31
C GLN A 88 5.89 12.76 -20.85
N TYR A 89 4.83 12.52 -20.07
CA TYR A 89 4.98 12.08 -18.68
C TYR A 89 5.59 10.68 -18.58
N GLU A 90 5.24 9.76 -19.47
CA GLU A 90 5.82 8.42 -19.52
C GLU A 90 7.32 8.46 -19.77
N GLU A 91 7.79 9.31 -20.69
CA GLU A 91 9.23 9.49 -20.93
C GLU A 91 9.96 10.00 -19.69
N VAL A 92 9.42 11.01 -19.00
CA VAL A 92 10.00 11.57 -17.77
C VAL A 92 10.00 10.55 -16.63
N ILE A 93 8.91 9.79 -16.48
CA ILE A 93 8.81 8.73 -15.47
C ILE A 93 9.85 7.64 -15.75
N MET A 94 10.04 7.27 -17.01
CA MET A 94 11.02 6.25 -17.38
C MET A 94 12.46 6.71 -17.11
N ASP A 95 12.78 7.98 -17.33
CA ASP A 95 14.08 8.56 -16.97
C ASP A 95 14.31 8.60 -15.45
N LEU A 96 13.28 9.00 -14.69
CA LEU A 96 13.33 8.99 -13.24
C LEU A 96 13.53 7.58 -12.69
N LEU A 97 12.83 6.58 -13.24
CA LEU A 97 12.98 5.17 -12.85
C LEU A 97 14.39 4.65 -13.12
N LYS A 98 14.97 4.97 -14.27
CA LYS A 98 16.37 4.63 -14.58
C LYS A 98 17.35 5.26 -13.59
N THR A 99 17.14 6.53 -13.25
CA THR A 99 17.98 7.23 -12.27
C THR A 99 17.84 6.59 -10.89
N GLN A 100 16.63 6.20 -10.50
CA GLN A 100 16.38 5.51 -9.24
C GLN A 100 17.02 4.12 -9.20
N GLU A 101 16.99 3.37 -10.28
CA GLU A 101 17.66 2.07 -10.40
C GLU A 101 19.18 2.21 -10.23
N GLU A 102 19.79 3.20 -10.88
CA GLU A 102 21.23 3.47 -10.76
C GLU A 102 21.61 3.88 -9.32
N LEU A 103 20.81 4.73 -8.68
CA LEU A 103 21.02 5.10 -7.27
C LEU A 103 20.89 3.89 -6.33
N GLN A 104 19.92 3.00 -6.58
CA GLN A 104 19.77 1.76 -5.80
C GLN A 104 20.97 0.85 -5.96
N LYS A 105 21.50 0.71 -7.19
CA LYS A 105 22.70 -0.07 -7.45
C LYS A 105 23.92 0.49 -6.70
N GLN A 106 24.14 1.81 -6.78
CA GLN A 106 25.23 2.47 -6.06
C GLN A 106 25.09 2.35 -4.54
N LEU A 107 23.86 2.43 -4.03
CA LEU A 107 23.59 2.23 -2.60
C LEU A 107 23.89 0.79 -2.18
N SER A 108 23.47 -0.20 -2.97
CA SER A 108 23.77 -1.60 -2.73
C SER A 108 25.27 -1.85 -2.68
N GLU A 109 26.04 -1.31 -3.63
CA GLU A 109 27.51 -1.45 -3.63
C GLU A 109 28.15 -0.80 -2.39
N LYS A 110 27.65 0.36 -1.95
CA LYS A 110 28.14 1.01 -0.72
C LYS A 110 27.83 0.20 0.53
N ILE A 111 26.63 -0.38 0.61
CA ILE A 111 26.24 -1.25 1.73
C ILE A 111 27.13 -2.49 1.77
N SER A 112 27.35 -3.16 0.64
CA SER A 112 28.24 -4.34 0.60
C SER A 112 29.67 -4.01 1.03
N LYS A 113 30.23 -2.88 0.56
CA LYS A 113 31.56 -2.42 1.01
C LYS A 113 31.59 -2.11 2.51
N GLN A 114 30.51 -1.54 3.04
CA GLN A 114 30.40 -1.24 4.46
C GLN A 114 30.30 -2.51 5.30
N GLU A 115 29.56 -3.53 4.84
CA GLU A 115 29.47 -4.84 5.49
C GLU A 115 30.83 -5.55 5.52
N GLU A 116 31.58 -5.53 4.41
CA GLU A 116 32.95 -6.07 4.36
C GLU A 116 33.87 -5.35 5.34
N PHE A 117 33.81 -4.01 5.38
CA PHE A 117 34.60 -3.21 6.31
C PHE A 117 34.24 -3.52 7.76
N GLN A 118 32.95 -3.57 8.10
CA GLN A 118 32.48 -3.88 9.46
C GLN A 118 32.89 -5.29 9.88
N THR A 119 32.80 -6.27 8.98
CA THR A 119 33.28 -7.64 9.22
C THR A 119 34.78 -7.64 9.51
N GLY A 120 35.57 -6.90 8.73
CA GLY A 120 37.00 -6.76 8.96
C GLY A 120 37.34 -6.09 10.31
N VAL A 121 36.54 -5.10 10.74
CA VAL A 121 36.68 -4.46 12.06
C VAL A 121 36.36 -5.44 13.19
N LEU A 122 35.28 -6.23 13.07
CA LEU A 122 34.91 -7.24 14.07
C LEU A 122 36.02 -8.28 14.24
N VAL A 123 36.56 -8.83 13.15
CA VAL A 123 37.66 -9.81 13.21
C VAL A 123 38.89 -9.22 13.93
N ARG A 124 39.20 -7.94 13.69
CA ARG A 124 40.32 -7.26 14.38
C ARG A 124 40.03 -7.03 15.85
N LEU A 125 38.79 -6.69 16.21
CA LEU A 125 38.38 -6.55 17.61
C LEU A 125 38.47 -7.87 18.37
N ASP A 126 38.00 -8.97 17.79
CA ASP A 126 38.13 -10.31 18.38
C ASP A 126 39.60 -10.67 18.62
N GLN A 127 40.47 -10.35 17.66
CA GLN A 127 41.91 -10.58 17.80
C GLN A 127 42.54 -9.72 18.89
N GLN A 128 42.12 -8.45 19.02
CA GLN A 128 42.56 -7.56 20.09
C GLN A 128 42.04 -8.00 21.47
N GLU A 129 40.82 -8.51 21.54
CA GLU A 129 40.24 -9.06 22.77
C GLU A 129 41.06 -10.27 23.24
N ALA A 130 41.35 -11.22 22.35
CA ALA A 130 42.19 -12.38 22.66
C ALA A 130 43.60 -12.00 23.12
N LEU A 131 44.23 -10.99 22.49
CA LEU A 131 45.52 -10.46 22.92
C LEU A 131 45.44 -9.81 24.31
N THR A 132 44.39 -9.03 24.56
CA THR A 132 44.15 -8.36 25.84
C THR A 132 43.93 -9.39 26.95
N GLU A 133 43.18 -10.45 26.67
CA GLU A 133 42.99 -11.55 27.61
C GLU A 133 44.31 -12.26 27.93
N LYS A 134 45.14 -12.52 26.91
CA LYS A 134 46.48 -13.11 27.10
C LYS A 134 47.37 -12.23 27.97
N ILE A 135 47.39 -10.91 27.72
CA ILE A 135 48.14 -9.94 28.54
C ILE A 135 47.62 -9.95 29.99
N SER A 136 46.30 -9.95 30.18
CA SER A 136 45.68 -10.04 31.51
C SER A 136 46.13 -11.30 32.27
N ARG A 137 46.12 -12.47 31.61
CA ARG A 137 46.63 -13.72 32.19
C ARG A 137 48.11 -13.64 32.56
N GLN A 138 48.94 -13.05 31.69
CA GLN A 138 50.37 -12.84 31.97
C GLN A 138 50.60 -11.89 33.16
N LEU A 139 49.84 -10.80 33.26
CA LEU A 139 49.89 -9.89 34.41
C LEU A 139 49.50 -10.58 35.71
N ASN A 140 48.47 -11.42 35.69
CA ASN A 140 48.09 -12.21 36.86
C ASN A 140 49.19 -13.20 37.27
N HIS A 141 49.87 -13.81 36.31
CA HIS A 141 51.02 -14.68 36.59
C HIS A 141 52.19 -13.92 37.19
N ILE A 142 52.56 -12.76 36.63
CA ILE A 142 53.60 -11.88 37.19
C ILE A 142 53.23 -11.46 38.62
N ARG A 143 51.97 -11.08 38.86
CA ARG A 143 51.48 -10.75 40.20
C ARG A 143 51.70 -11.91 41.17
N SER A 144 51.37 -13.15 40.77
CA SER A 144 51.57 -14.34 41.59
C SER A 144 53.05 -14.57 41.93
N ILE A 145 53.95 -14.45 40.95
CA ILE A 145 55.40 -14.59 41.16
C ILE A 145 55.89 -13.52 42.13
N LEU A 146 55.46 -12.27 41.98
CA LEU A 146 55.84 -11.18 42.87
C LEU A 146 55.38 -11.46 44.31
N PHE A 147 54.15 -11.91 44.51
CA PHE A 147 53.65 -12.29 45.85
C PHE A 147 54.49 -13.40 46.48
N GLU A 148 54.79 -14.46 45.73
CA GLU A 148 55.62 -15.58 46.22
C GLU A 148 57.02 -15.09 46.62
N ARG A 149 57.67 -14.31 45.74
CA ARG A 149 59.02 -13.79 45.99
C ARG A 149 59.05 -12.81 47.16
N THR A 150 58.06 -11.94 47.28
CA THR A 150 57.95 -11.00 48.42
C THR A 150 57.72 -11.74 49.73
N ASN A 151 56.85 -12.77 49.75
CA ASN A 151 56.66 -13.60 50.95
C ASN A 151 57.95 -14.35 51.34
N TYR A 152 58.62 -14.99 50.38
CA TYR A 152 59.89 -15.67 50.64
C TYR A 152 60.96 -14.73 51.19
N LEU A 153 61.06 -13.51 50.64
CA LEU A 153 62.00 -12.50 51.14
C LEU A 153 61.65 -12.07 52.57
N ALA A 154 60.36 -11.86 52.86
CA ALA A 154 59.89 -11.49 54.19
C ALA A 154 60.22 -12.58 55.22
N GLU A 155 59.98 -13.85 54.88
CA GLU A 155 60.36 -14.98 55.73
C GLU A 155 61.88 -15.03 55.96
N LYS A 156 62.69 -14.87 54.91
CA LYS A 156 64.16 -14.88 55.05
C LYS A 156 64.69 -13.71 55.87
N ILE A 157 64.08 -12.52 55.76
CA ILE A 157 64.43 -11.37 56.59
C ILE A 157 64.04 -11.63 58.06
N ASP A 158 62.86 -12.20 58.32
CA ASP A 158 62.42 -12.52 59.68
C ASP A 158 63.29 -13.62 60.32
N GLU A 159 63.65 -14.67 59.58
CA GLU A 159 64.63 -15.69 59.99
C GLU A 159 66.00 -15.06 60.29
N GLY A 160 66.50 -14.23 59.37
CA GLY A 160 67.79 -13.54 59.52
C GLY A 160 67.80 -12.60 60.72
N TYR A 161 66.71 -11.88 60.97
CA TYR A 161 66.54 -11.02 62.15
C TYR A 161 66.54 -11.84 63.44
N LYS A 162 65.82 -12.97 63.49
CA LYS A 162 65.83 -13.89 64.65
C LYS A 162 67.23 -14.42 64.95
N ILE A 163 67.97 -14.87 63.92
CA ILE A 163 69.33 -15.39 64.08
C ILE A 163 70.28 -14.29 64.56
N THR A 164 70.32 -13.16 63.87
CA THR A 164 71.25 -12.06 64.21
C THR A 164 70.93 -11.43 65.55
N SER A 165 69.65 -11.23 65.88
CA SER A 165 69.26 -10.73 67.21
C SER A 165 69.66 -11.71 68.32
N SER A 166 69.42 -13.02 68.15
CA SER A 166 69.87 -14.03 69.12
C SER A 166 71.40 -14.02 69.29
N TYR A 167 72.16 -13.89 68.19
CA TYR A 167 73.61 -13.83 68.24
C TYR A 167 74.13 -12.57 68.95
N VAL A 168 73.65 -11.39 68.57
CA VAL A 168 74.04 -10.10 69.19
C VAL A 168 73.67 -10.08 70.68
N TYR A 169 72.52 -10.65 71.04
CA TYR A 169 72.10 -10.76 72.42
C TYR A 169 72.96 -11.68 73.25
N ASN A 170 73.28 -12.87 72.75
CA ASN A 170 74.18 -13.79 73.40
C ASN A 170 75.55 -13.12 73.62
N LEU A 171 76.01 -12.32 72.65
CA LEU A 171 77.25 -11.56 72.76
C LEU A 171 77.20 -10.44 73.81
N MET A 172 76.08 -9.71 73.91
CA MET A 172 75.94 -8.60 74.87
C MET A 172 75.61 -9.03 76.30
N THR A 173 74.88 -10.14 76.47
CA THR A 173 74.37 -10.57 77.78
C THR A 173 75.11 -11.77 78.36
N GLY A 174 75.94 -12.45 77.56
CA GLY A 174 76.74 -13.60 78.00
C GLY A 174 75.93 -14.83 78.41
N SER A 175 74.65 -14.91 78.02
CA SER A 175 73.75 -16.02 78.36
C SER A 175 73.20 -16.71 77.11
N ASP A 176 73.09 -18.04 77.15
CA ASP A 176 72.64 -18.88 76.00
C ASP A 176 71.12 -18.87 75.76
N GLN A 177 70.35 -17.99 76.39
CA GLN A 177 68.90 -17.98 76.25
C GLN A 177 68.44 -17.15 75.03
N PRO A 178 67.63 -17.73 74.11
CA PRO A 178 67.24 -17.04 72.89
C PRO A 178 66.28 -15.85 73.16
N ILE A 179 66.55 -14.71 72.51
CA ILE A 179 65.77 -13.45 72.60
C ILE A 179 64.26 -13.63 72.43
N THR A 180 63.83 -14.62 71.65
CA THR A 180 62.42 -14.88 71.35
C THR A 180 61.58 -15.03 72.62
N PHE A 181 62.14 -15.55 73.71
CA PHE A 181 61.46 -15.66 75.00
C PHE A 181 61.20 -14.31 75.69
N TYR A 182 62.13 -13.35 75.60
CA TYR A 182 61.95 -12.01 76.18
C TYR A 182 60.91 -11.18 75.42
N LEU A 183 60.94 -11.20 74.08
CA LEU A 183 59.96 -10.49 73.26
C LEU A 183 58.54 -11.09 73.38
N MET A 184 58.40 -12.41 73.54
CA MET A 184 57.10 -13.05 73.80
C MET A 184 56.53 -12.69 75.19
N ASN A 185 57.37 -12.55 76.21
CA ASN A 185 56.94 -12.11 77.54
C ASN A 185 56.45 -10.66 77.53
N ASN A 186 57.12 -9.77 76.79
CA ASN A 186 56.68 -8.37 76.69
C ASN A 186 55.39 -8.22 75.87
N LYS A 187 55.21 -8.97 74.76
CA LYS A 187 53.96 -8.94 73.98
C LYS A 187 52.74 -9.54 74.69
N LYS A 188 52.92 -10.45 75.65
CA LYS A 188 51.80 -10.95 76.50
C LYS A 188 51.33 -9.91 77.53
N GLY A 189 52.19 -8.98 77.92
CA GLY A 189 51.84 -7.86 78.82
C GLY A 189 50.99 -6.77 78.16
N GLU A 190 51.08 -6.58 76.84
CA GLU A 190 50.32 -5.54 76.12
C GLU A 190 48.92 -5.97 75.68
N LYS A 191 48.58 -7.27 75.64
CA LYS A 191 47.24 -7.77 75.26
C LYS A 191 46.23 -7.84 76.43
N GLN A 192 46.58 -7.34 77.61
CA GLN A 192 45.71 -7.33 78.81
C GLN A 192 45.27 -5.91 79.25
N LYS A 193 45.18 -4.95 78.34
CA LYS A 193 44.48 -3.67 78.57
C LYS A 193 43.45 -3.41 77.50
#